data_AF-A0A9W8IBM7-F1
#
_entry.id   AF-A0A9W8IBM7-F1
#
_cell.length_a   1.000
_cell.length_b   1.000
_cell.length_c   1.000
_cell.angle_alpha   90.00
_cell.angle_beta   90.00
_cell.angle_gamma   90.00
#
_symmetry.space_group_name_H-M   'P 1'
#
loop_
_entity.id
_entity.type
_entity.pdbx_description
1 polymer ?
#
loop_
_entity_poly.entity_id
_entity_poly.type
_entity_poly.pdbx_seq_one_letter_code
_entity_poly.pdbx_strand_id
1 'polypeptide(L)'
;MSDKKVSKHVDQLAAAVNQIQTTLQPILSQPLSEILPKLTPIQRCELEALVVYSIDTLFWIYLKVNGVPPKEHPIMKELQRVQRYIEKINKAKDSNKAKSQDSRTMKVDADAADRFIQNAAASTK
;
A
#
# COMPACT_ATOMS: atom_id res chain seq x y z
N MET A 1 42.87 3.56 -8.71
CA MET A 1 41.72 4.50 -8.90
C MET A 1 40.36 3.78 -8.82
N SER A 2 40.24 2.51 -9.25
CA SER A 2 38.98 1.74 -9.21
C SER A 2 38.56 1.32 -7.80
N ASP A 3 39.50 0.81 -6.98
CA ASP A 3 39.19 0.22 -5.67
C ASP A 3 38.63 1.23 -4.67
N LYS A 4 39.13 2.47 -4.70
CA LYS A 4 38.63 3.55 -3.84
C LYS A 4 37.19 3.94 -4.16
N LYS A 5 36.77 3.81 -5.44
CA LYS A 5 35.38 4.03 -5.83
C LYS A 5 34.51 2.86 -5.35
N VAL A 6 34.95 1.62 -5.54
CA VAL A 6 34.21 0.43 -5.09
C VAL A 6 34.02 0.45 -3.57
N SER A 7 35.09 0.70 -2.80
CA SER A 7 35.02 0.84 -1.33
C SER A 7 33.96 1.85 -0.89
N LYS A 8 33.92 3.03 -1.53
CA LYS A 8 32.94 4.06 -1.21
C LYS A 8 31.49 3.58 -1.39
N HIS A 9 31.20 2.81 -2.44
CA HIS A 9 29.85 2.28 -2.66
C HIS A 9 29.48 1.21 -1.64
N VAL A 10 30.45 0.39 -1.21
CA VAL A 10 30.26 -0.60 -0.15
C VAL A 10 29.95 0.09 1.18
N ASP A 11 30.71 1.12 1.54
CA ASP A 11 30.49 1.90 2.76
C ASP A 11 29.10 2.58 2.76
N GLN A 12 28.70 3.13 1.61
CA GLN A 12 27.36 3.71 1.42
C GLN A 12 26.26 2.67 1.57
N LEU A 13 26.44 1.48 0.99
CA LEU A 13 25.48 0.38 1.12
C LEU A 13 25.36 -0.08 2.57
N ALA A 14 26.48 -0.25 3.28
CA ALA A 14 26.49 -0.63 4.68
C ALA A 14 25.77 0.40 5.57
N ALA A 15 26.03 1.70 5.34
CA ALA A 15 25.33 2.78 6.04
C ALA A 15 23.82 2.76 5.76
N ALA A 16 23.40 2.54 4.51
CA ALA A 16 22.00 2.46 4.13
C ALA A 16 21.30 1.26 4.79
N VAL A 17 21.96 0.09 4.84
CA VAL A 17 21.41 -1.11 5.52
C VAL A 17 21.25 -0.87 7.02
N ASN A 18 22.23 -0.25 7.68
CA ASN A 18 22.13 0.13 9.10
C ASN A 18 20.97 1.10 9.37
N GLN A 19 20.75 2.05 8.47
CA GLN A 19 19.63 2.99 8.55
C GLN A 19 18.28 2.27 8.41
N ILE A 20 18.17 1.31 7.48
CA ILE A 20 16.97 0.49 7.31
C ILE A 20 16.69 -0.31 8.57
N GLN A 21 17.70 -0.98 9.15
CA GLN A 21 17.56 -1.75 10.38
C GLN A 21 17.08 -0.89 11.55
N THR A 22 17.64 0.32 11.69
CA THR A 22 17.23 1.27 12.73
C THR A 22 15.77 1.72 12.54
N THR A 23 15.39 2.01 11.29
CA THR A 23 14.04 2.50 10.94
C THR A 23 12.97 1.43 11.11
N LEU A 24 13.29 0.18 10.80
CA LEU A 24 12.36 -0.95 10.96
C LEU A 24 12.24 -1.44 12.40
N GLN A 25 13.15 -1.04 13.28
CA GLN A 25 13.23 -1.60 14.61
C GLN A 25 11.93 -1.51 15.45
N PRO A 26 11.15 -0.41 15.43
CA PRO A 26 9.88 -0.35 16.15
C PRO A 26 8.85 -1.40 15.70
N ILE A 27 8.91 -1.80 14.43
CA ILE A 27 8.03 -2.81 13.83
C ILE A 27 8.56 -4.22 14.11
N LEU A 28 9.89 -4.38 14.18
CA LEU A 28 10.53 -5.68 14.45
C LEU A 28 10.57 -6.03 15.95
N SER A 29 10.44 -5.05 16.84
CA SER A 29 10.52 -5.24 18.31
C SER A 29 9.30 -5.92 18.93
N GLN A 30 8.19 -6.06 18.20
CA GLN A 30 6.96 -6.68 18.67
C GLN A 30 6.24 -7.36 17.49
N PRO A 31 5.45 -8.42 17.70
CA PRO A 31 4.86 -9.16 16.60
C PRO A 31 3.77 -8.37 15.86
N LEU A 32 3.68 -8.63 14.54
CA LEU A 32 2.56 -8.30 13.63
C LEU A 32 1.20 -8.23 14.33
N SER A 33 0.86 -9.35 14.95
CA SER A 33 -0.43 -9.62 15.59
C SER A 33 -0.79 -8.65 16.72
N GLU A 34 0.19 -8.01 17.34
CA GLU A 34 -0.03 -7.04 18.44
C GLU A 34 -0.11 -5.60 17.96
N ILE A 35 0.49 -5.28 16.80
CA ILE A 35 0.47 -3.93 16.22
C ILE A 35 -0.81 -3.72 15.41
N LEU A 36 -1.14 -4.67 14.53
CA LEU A 36 -2.22 -4.51 13.55
C LEU A 36 -3.60 -4.21 14.15
N PRO A 37 -4.01 -4.79 15.30
CA PRO A 37 -5.29 -4.47 15.92
C PRO A 37 -5.41 -3.03 16.45
N LYS A 38 -4.28 -2.36 16.70
CA LYS A 38 -4.24 -0.98 17.21
C LYS A 38 -4.42 0.08 16.11
N LEU A 39 -4.40 -0.35 14.84
CA LEU A 39 -4.45 0.53 13.68
C LEU A 39 -5.86 0.59 13.10
N THR A 40 -6.20 1.72 12.48
CA THR A 40 -7.40 1.77 11.63
C THR A 40 -7.25 0.80 10.44
N PRO A 41 -8.36 0.32 9.84
CA PRO A 41 -8.29 -0.61 8.72
C PRO A 41 -7.39 -0.13 7.58
N ILE A 42 -7.38 1.17 7.32
CA ILE A 42 -6.58 1.75 6.25
C ILE A 42 -5.08 1.81 6.60
N GLN A 43 -4.75 2.21 7.83
CA GLN A 43 -3.36 2.20 8.32
C GLN A 43 -2.79 0.78 8.37
N ARG A 44 -3.64 -0.21 8.68
CA ARG A 44 -3.27 -1.62 8.64
C ARG A 44 -2.84 -2.05 7.23
N CYS A 45 -3.67 -1.74 6.22
CA CYS A 45 -3.35 -2.05 4.83
C CYS A 45 -2.05 -1.35 4.37
N GLU A 46 -1.84 -0.10 4.78
CA GLU A 46 -0.61 0.63 4.46
C GLU A 46 0.63 -0.03 5.07
N LEU A 47 0.56 -0.38 6.36
CA LEU A 47 1.66 -1.05 7.04
C LEU A 47 1.98 -2.40 6.39
N GLU A 48 0.98 -3.25 6.18
CA GLU A 48 1.16 -4.57 5.55
C GLU A 48 1.74 -4.44 4.12
N ALA A 49 1.24 -3.50 3.31
CA ALA A 49 1.75 -3.28 1.96
C ALA A 49 3.21 -2.78 1.96
N LEU A 50 3.56 -1.87 2.88
CA LEU A 50 4.93 -1.35 3.01
C LEU A 50 5.90 -2.42 3.52
N VAL A 51 5.48 -3.29 4.43
CA VAL A 51 6.30 -4.40 4.92
C VAL A 51 6.62 -5.35 3.77
N VAL A 52 5.62 -5.77 2.98
CA VAL A 52 5.84 -6.63 1.82
C VAL A 52 6.74 -5.95 0.78
N TYR A 53 6.48 -4.67 0.47
CA TYR A 53 7.33 -3.90 -0.45
C TYR A 53 8.80 -3.85 0.01
N SER A 54 9.01 -3.67 1.32
CA SER A 54 10.35 -3.63 1.91
C SER A 54 11.06 -4.98 1.78
N ILE A 55 10.37 -6.09 2.04
CA ILE A 55 10.91 -7.45 1.88
C ILE A 55 11.31 -7.70 0.42
N ASP A 56 10.40 -7.42 -0.53
CA ASP A 56 10.66 -7.62 -1.96
C ASP A 56 11.85 -6.75 -2.44
N THR A 57 11.95 -5.52 -1.94
CA THR A 57 13.04 -4.61 -2.25
C THR A 57 14.37 -5.09 -1.67
N LEU A 58 14.39 -5.57 -0.42
CA LEU A 58 15.59 -6.13 0.19
C LEU A 58 16.06 -7.39 -0.55
N PHE A 59 15.12 -8.24 -0.97
CA PHE A 59 15.45 -9.41 -1.79
C PHE A 59 15.98 -9.02 -3.17
N TRP A 60 15.41 -7.99 -3.80
CA TRP A 60 15.93 -7.43 -5.05
C TRP A 60 17.36 -6.89 -4.88
N ILE A 61 17.67 -6.21 -3.77
CA ILE A 61 19.04 -5.75 -3.45
C ILE A 61 19.97 -6.95 -3.27
N TYR A 62 19.53 -7.98 -2.54
CA TYR A 62 20.31 -9.21 -2.34
C TYR A 62 20.69 -9.86 -3.68
N LEU A 63 19.75 -9.98 -4.62
CA LEU A 63 20.04 -10.53 -5.96
C LEU A 63 21.13 -9.73 -6.68
N LYS A 64 21.05 -8.39 -6.62
CA LYS A 64 22.05 -7.51 -7.25
C LYS A 64 23.44 -7.69 -6.66
N VAL A 65 23.53 -7.81 -5.34
CA VAL A 65 24.82 -8.01 -4.65
C VAL A 65 25.44 -9.35 -5.02
N ASN A 66 24.62 -10.38 -5.27
CA ASN A 66 25.07 -11.69 -5.74
C ASN A 66 25.31 -11.74 -7.27
N GLY A 67 25.24 -10.61 -7.98
CA GLY A 67 25.45 -10.56 -9.42
C GLY A 67 24.31 -11.14 -10.26
N VAL A 68 23.17 -11.46 -9.66
CA VAL A 68 21.98 -11.96 -10.38
C VAL A 68 21.21 -10.76 -10.95
N PRO A 69 20.98 -10.69 -12.28
CA PRO A 69 20.26 -9.58 -12.90
C PRO A 69 18.78 -9.60 -12.49
N PRO A 70 18.27 -8.61 -11.74
CA PRO A 70 16.92 -8.69 -11.19
C PRO A 70 15.80 -8.49 -12.22
N LYS A 71 16.13 -7.96 -13.40
CA LYS A 71 15.16 -7.72 -14.48
C LYS A 71 14.63 -9.02 -15.07
N GLU A 72 15.42 -10.08 -15.03
CA GLU A 72 15.07 -11.41 -15.52
C GLU A 72 14.46 -12.27 -14.41
N HIS A 73 14.57 -11.82 -13.15
CA HIS A 73 14.06 -12.53 -11.99
C HIS A 73 12.57 -12.24 -11.75
N PRO A 74 11.74 -13.23 -11.34
CA PRO A 74 10.32 -13.05 -11.05
C PRO A 74 9.98 -11.97 -10.00
N ILE A 75 10.95 -11.55 -9.20
CA ILE A 75 10.81 -10.48 -8.18
C ILE A 75 10.25 -9.19 -8.78
N MET A 76 10.53 -8.89 -10.05
CA MET A 76 9.99 -7.68 -10.69
C MET A 76 8.46 -7.74 -10.80
N LYS A 77 7.89 -8.94 -10.98
CA LYS A 77 6.43 -9.14 -11.00
C LYS A 77 5.83 -8.94 -9.61
N GLU A 78 6.53 -9.37 -8.55
CA GLU A 78 6.10 -9.16 -7.17
C GLU A 78 6.14 -7.68 -6.79
N LEU A 79 7.22 -6.96 -7.12
CA LEU A 79 7.30 -5.51 -6.93
C LEU A 79 6.17 -4.76 -7.64
N GLN A 80 5.88 -5.09 -8.91
CA GLN A 80 4.75 -4.52 -9.64
C GLN A 80 3.39 -4.88 -9.01
N ARG A 81 3.24 -6.11 -8.51
CA ARG A 81 2.05 -6.53 -7.79
C ARG A 81 1.83 -5.67 -6.55
N VAL A 82 2.86 -5.46 -5.73
CA VAL A 82 2.77 -4.66 -4.51
C VAL A 82 2.51 -3.19 -4.82
N GLN A 83 3.16 -2.60 -5.84
CA GLN A 83 2.87 -1.23 -6.29
C GLN A 83 1.39 -1.02 -6.64
N ARG A 84 0.78 -1.98 -7.35
CA ARG A 84 -0.67 -1.93 -7.64
C ARG A 84 -1.53 -1.97 -6.39
N TYR A 85 -1.11 -2.67 -5.33
CA TYR A 85 -1.84 -2.67 -4.06
C TYR A 85 -1.70 -1.33 -3.33
N ILE A 86 -0.52 -0.72 -3.33
CA ILE A 86 -0.31 0.63 -2.78
C ILE A 86 -1.21 1.65 -3.52
N GLU A 87 -1.31 1.56 -4.85
CA GLU A 87 -2.22 2.41 -5.62
C GLU A 87 -3.69 2.22 -5.24
N LYS A 88 -4.13 0.98 -5.03
CA LYS A 88 -5.51 0.68 -4.57
C LYS A 88 -5.77 1.28 -3.18
N ILE A 89 -4.80 1.19 -2.27
CA ILE A 89 -4.89 1.75 -0.93
C ILE A 89 -5.00 3.28 -1.01
N ASN A 90 -4.16 3.93 -1.81
CA ASN A 90 -4.21 5.38 -2.01
C ASN A 90 -5.56 5.84 -2.58
N LYS A 91 -6.07 5.16 -3.61
CA LYS A 91 -7.40 5.44 -4.18
C LYS A 91 -8.50 5.30 -3.12
N ALA A 92 -8.43 4.29 -2.26
CA ALA A 92 -9.40 4.10 -1.18
C ALA A 92 -9.33 5.21 -0.12
N LYS A 93 -8.12 5.69 0.21
CA LYS A 93 -7.90 6.85 1.10
C LYS A 93 -8.54 8.11 0.55
N ASP A 94 -8.29 8.41 -0.72
CA ASP A 94 -8.82 9.61 -1.38
C ASP A 94 -10.34 9.55 -1.53
N SER A 95 -10.87 8.38 -1.86
CA SER A 95 -12.32 8.14 -1.94
C SER A 95 -13.02 8.36 -0.60
N ASN A 96 -12.41 7.92 0.51
CA ASN A 96 -12.94 8.17 1.85
C ASN A 96 -12.91 9.65 2.20
N LYS A 97 -11.84 10.36 1.85
CA LYS A 97 -11.70 11.81 2.06
C LYS A 97 -12.76 12.60 1.27
N ALA A 98 -12.99 12.21 0.01
CA ALA A 98 -14.05 12.79 -0.83
C ALA A 98 -15.45 12.52 -0.28
N LYS A 99 -15.74 11.30 0.20
CA LYS A 99 -17.04 10.95 0.83
C LYS A 99 -17.34 11.71 2.13
N SER A 100 -16.31 12.14 2.86
CA SER A 100 -16.48 12.98 4.05
C SER A 100 -16.68 14.46 3.74
N GLN A 101 -16.29 14.92 2.54
CA GLN A 101 -16.36 16.32 2.14
C GLN A 101 -17.54 16.63 1.21
N ASP A 102 -18.00 15.62 0.46
CA ASP A 102 -19.18 15.70 -0.39
C ASP A 102 -20.17 14.61 0.04
N SER A 103 -21.30 15.05 0.59
CA SER A 103 -22.37 14.18 1.06
C SER A 103 -22.81 13.24 -0.06
N ARG A 104 -22.72 11.92 0.17
CA ARG A 104 -23.35 10.83 -0.60
C ARG A 104 -24.22 11.31 -1.78
N THR A 105 -23.66 11.35 -2.99
CA THR A 105 -24.44 11.61 -4.22
C THR A 105 -25.39 10.45 -4.54
N MET A 106 -25.25 9.31 -3.86
CA MET A 106 -26.24 8.23 -3.81
C MET A 106 -27.25 8.51 -2.70
N LYS A 107 -27.97 9.64 -2.78
CA LYS A 107 -29.23 9.80 -2.06
C LYS A 107 -30.33 9.31 -2.98
N VAL A 108 -31.14 8.38 -2.50
CA VAL A 108 -32.39 8.04 -3.19
C VAL A 108 -33.28 9.28 -3.12
N ASP A 109 -33.74 9.75 -4.27
CA ASP A 109 -34.71 10.83 -4.34
C ASP A 109 -36.05 10.28 -3.82
N ALA A 110 -36.34 10.58 -2.55
CA ALA A 110 -37.54 10.10 -1.87
C ALA A 110 -38.81 10.65 -2.54
N ASP A 111 -38.77 11.88 -3.04
CA ASP A 111 -39.90 12.49 -3.74
C ASP A 111 -40.17 11.79 -5.07
N ALA A 112 -39.12 11.39 -5.80
CA ALA A 112 -39.26 10.59 -7.01
C ALA A 112 -39.85 9.20 -6.69
N ALA A 113 -39.37 8.53 -5.64
CA ALA A 113 -39.90 7.25 -5.19
C ALA A 113 -41.40 7.34 -4.81
N ASP A 114 -41.80 8.39 -4.10
CA ASP A 114 -43.19 8.63 -3.72
C ASP A 114 -44.08 8.87 -4.94
N ARG A 115 -43.62 9.62 -5.95
CA ARG A 115 -44.33 9.79 -7.23
C ARG A 115 -44.55 8.46 -7.95
N PHE A 116 -43.54 7.59 -7.97
CA PHE A 116 -43.68 6.26 -8.58
C PHE A 116 -44.72 5.40 -7.83
N ILE A 117 -44.70 5.42 -6.50
CA ILE A 117 -45.66 4.68 -5.67
C ILE A 117 -47.08 5.20 -5.89
N GLN A 118 -47.28 6.52 -5.88
CA GLN A 118 -48.59 7.14 -6.08
C GLN A 118 -49.16 6.83 -7.47
N ASN A 119 -48.34 6.92 -8.53
CA ASN A 119 -48.79 6.67 -9.89
C ASN A 119 -49.10 5.18 -10.14
N ALA A 120 -48.32 4.27 -9.55
CA ALA A 120 -48.61 2.83 -9.58
C ALA A 120 -49.90 2.49 -8.84
N ALA A 121 -50.12 3.06 -7.64
CA ALA A 121 -51.36 2.88 -6.88
C ALA A 121 -52.59 3.44 -7.61
N ALA A 122 -52.46 4.58 -8.30
CA ALA A 122 -53.54 5.20 -9.07
C ALA A 122 -53.93 4.40 -10.32
N SER A 123 -53.00 3.66 -10.92
CA SER A 123 -53.25 2.87 -12.15
C SER A 123 -53.94 1.52 -11.91
N THR A 124 -54.19 1.15 -10.64
CA THR A 124 -54.77 -0.15 -10.25
C THR A 124 -56.27 -0.04 -9.89
N LYS A 125 -56.96 0.98 -10.39
CA LYS A 125 -58.39 1.22 -10.18
C LYS A 125 -59.08 1.54 -11.50
#